data_AF-A0A2U3QHR9-F1
#
_entry.id   AF-A0A2U3QHR9-F1
#
_cell.length_a   1.000
_cell.length_b   1.000
_cell.length_c   1.000
_cell.angle_alpha   90.00
_cell.angle_beta   90.00
_cell.angle_gamma   90.00
#
_symmetry.space_group_name_H-M   'P 1'
#
loop_
_entity.id
_entity.type
_entity.pdbx_description
1 polymer ?
#
loop_
_entity_poly.entity_id
_entity_poly.type
_entity_poly.pdbx_seq_one_letter_code
_entity_poly.pdbx_strand_id
1 'polypeptide(L)'
;MKTHLRVTIVMCLICIGAFSWGLASAEAAGADWKVLQQSTYGDTFSYDASSVKHTENNTLTVLTKTQSGQYLYEMDCKNKKARLLEGAGASQSVWFNITGGEDELLYKAVCP
;
A
#
# COMPACT_ATOMS: atom_id res chain seq x y z
N MET A 1 15.63 38.60 47.29
CA MET A 1 15.97 37.22 47.67
C MET A 1 14.69 36.41 47.81
N LYS A 2 14.39 35.55 46.84
CA LYS A 2 13.33 34.55 46.94
C LYS A 2 13.66 33.40 46.00
N THR A 3 13.54 32.20 46.55
CA THR A 3 14.19 30.96 46.16
C THR A 3 13.26 30.05 45.35
N HIS A 4 13.89 29.29 44.44
CA HIS A 4 13.56 27.96 43.91
C HIS A 4 12.13 27.64 43.45
N LEU A 5 11.99 27.16 42.21
CA LEU A 5 11.82 25.71 41.93
C LEU A 5 11.93 25.47 40.41
N ARG A 6 13.04 24.91 39.94
CA ARG A 6 13.11 24.33 38.59
C ARG A 6 12.57 22.92 38.68
N VAL A 7 11.32 22.74 38.27
CA VAL A 7 10.68 21.43 38.15
C VAL A 7 11.15 20.82 36.83
N THR A 8 12.16 19.96 36.91
CA THR A 8 12.56 19.06 35.81
C THR A 8 11.58 17.90 35.78
N ILE A 9 10.54 18.00 34.96
CA ILE A 9 9.70 16.84 34.62
C ILE A 9 10.36 16.16 33.42
N VAL A 10 11.11 15.10 33.72
CA VAL A 10 11.47 14.06 32.77
C VAL A 10 10.17 13.36 32.39
N MET A 11 9.51 13.83 31.34
CA MET A 11 8.36 13.13 30.79
C MET A 11 8.89 12.01 29.89
N CYS A 12 9.00 10.83 30.50
CA CYS A 12 9.22 9.56 29.86
C CYS A 12 8.12 9.36 28.81
N LEU A 13 8.41 9.65 27.54
CA LEU A 13 7.51 9.35 26.43
C LEU A 13 7.59 7.85 26.19
N ILE A 14 6.68 7.16 26.86
CA ILE A 14 6.39 5.74 26.71
C ILE A 14 6.12 5.49 25.23
N CYS A 15 6.95 4.64 24.62
CA CYS A 15 6.71 4.03 23.32
C CYS A 15 5.42 3.21 23.38
N ILE A 16 4.28 3.85 23.08
CA ILE A 16 3.04 3.13 22.82
C ILE A 16 2.99 2.94 21.31
N GLY A 17 3.43 1.75 20.89
CA GLY A 17 3.31 1.27 19.54
C GLY A 17 1.84 1.20 19.13
N ALA A 18 1.37 2.21 18.43
CA ALA A 18 0.18 2.14 17.60
C ALA A 18 0.63 1.79 16.18
N PHE A 19 0.94 0.51 15.95
CA PHE A 19 1.10 -0.01 14.59
C PHE A 19 -0.31 -0.26 14.02
N SER A 20 -1.02 0.84 13.78
CA SER A 20 -2.31 0.85 13.10
C SER A 20 -2.05 0.64 11.61
N TRP A 21 -1.92 -0.62 11.18
CA TRP A 21 -2.04 -1.01 9.77
C TRP A 21 -3.52 -1.05 9.44
N GLY A 22 -4.12 0.12 9.45
CA GLY A 22 -5.43 0.35 8.89
C GLY A 22 -5.25 1.53 7.97
N LEU A 23 -5.23 1.25 6.66
CA LEU A 23 -5.42 2.19 5.55
C LEU A 23 -5.54 3.64 6.04
N ALA A 24 -4.40 4.26 6.37
CA ALA A 24 -4.35 5.69 6.49
C ALA A 24 -4.58 6.17 5.06
N SER A 25 -5.81 6.56 4.79
CA SER A 25 -6.33 6.96 3.49
C SER A 25 -5.23 7.69 2.72
N ALA A 26 -4.68 7.02 1.71
CA ALA A 26 -3.78 7.61 0.73
C ALA A 26 -4.58 8.50 -0.23
N GLU A 27 -5.43 9.36 0.33
CA GLU A 27 -5.77 10.66 -0.27
C GLU A 27 -4.72 11.69 0.22
N ALA A 28 -3.49 11.22 0.42
CA ALA A 28 -2.35 12.07 0.68
C ALA A 28 -2.13 12.93 -0.57
N ALA A 29 -1.97 14.25 -0.37
CA ALA A 29 -1.41 15.15 -1.36
C ALA A 29 -0.09 14.55 -1.88
N GLY A 30 -0.13 13.83 -3.01
CA GLY A 30 0.99 13.01 -3.47
C GLY A 30 0.62 11.74 -4.26
N ALA A 31 -0.63 11.30 -4.26
CA ALA A 31 -1.05 10.15 -5.09
C ALA A 31 -0.86 10.43 -6.59
N ASP A 32 -0.22 9.50 -7.31
CA ASP A 32 0.03 9.56 -8.75
C ASP A 32 -0.67 8.39 -9.45
N TRP A 33 -2.00 8.50 -9.54
CA TRP A 33 -2.84 7.46 -10.15
C TRP A 33 -2.59 7.35 -11.65
N LYS A 34 -2.19 6.15 -12.09
CA LYS A 34 -2.05 5.77 -13.49
C LYS A 34 -3.13 4.76 -13.85
N VAL A 35 -3.83 5.02 -14.96
CA VAL A 35 -4.86 4.11 -15.49
C VAL A 35 -4.17 3.02 -16.31
N LEU A 36 -4.44 1.76 -15.98
CA LEU A 36 -3.97 0.58 -16.71
C LEU A 36 -5.02 0.07 -17.70
N GLN A 37 -6.30 0.19 -17.34
CA GLN A 37 -7.41 -0.23 -18.18
C GLN A 37 -8.63 0.66 -17.95
N GLN A 38 -9.37 0.94 -19.02
CA GLN A 38 -10.67 1.61 -18.96
C GLN A 38 -11.66 0.86 -19.85
N SER A 39 -12.80 0.44 -19.27
CA SER A 39 -13.90 -0.19 -19.99
C SER A 39 -14.74 0.85 -20.72
N THR A 40 -15.46 0.43 -21.77
CA THR A 40 -16.40 1.30 -22.49
C THR A 40 -17.55 1.78 -21.60
N TYR A 41 -17.83 1.08 -20.49
CA TYR A 41 -18.88 1.41 -19.53
C TYR A 41 -18.38 2.29 -18.36
N GLY A 42 -17.11 2.71 -18.40
CA GLY A 42 -16.53 3.64 -17.43
C GLY A 42 -15.82 2.99 -16.24
N ASP A 43 -15.72 1.66 -16.21
CA ASP A 43 -14.92 0.97 -15.20
C ASP A 43 -13.44 1.24 -15.46
N THR A 44 -12.69 1.51 -14.40
CA THR A 44 -11.26 1.79 -14.52
C THR A 44 -10.50 0.91 -13.55
N PHE A 45 -9.37 0.40 -14.03
CA PHE A 45 -8.34 -0.21 -13.20
C PHE A 45 -7.11 0.67 -13.23
N SER A 46 -6.65 1.06 -12.05
CA SER A 46 -5.57 2.02 -11.88
C SER A 46 -4.68 1.64 -10.70
N TYR A 47 -3.45 2.13 -10.71
CA TYR A 47 -2.51 2.00 -9.60
C TYR A 47 -1.92 3.36 -9.24
N ASP A 48 -1.54 3.53 -7.98
CA ASP A 48 -0.85 4.73 -7.52
C ASP A 48 0.67 4.52 -7.64
N ALA A 49 1.30 5.18 -8.60
CA ALA A 49 2.74 5.06 -8.83
C ALA A 49 3.57 5.56 -7.64
N SER A 50 3.05 6.49 -6.84
CA SER A 50 3.70 6.99 -5.62
C SER A 50 3.68 5.96 -4.48
N SER A 51 2.76 4.99 -4.54
CA SER A 51 2.62 3.94 -3.53
C SER A 51 3.55 2.75 -3.73
N VAL A 52 4.25 2.67 -4.88
CA VAL A 52 5.13 1.55 -5.20
C VAL A 52 6.33 1.57 -4.25
N LYS A 53 6.45 0.52 -3.43
CA LYS A 53 7.55 0.35 -2.48
C LYS A 53 8.17 -1.02 -2.65
N HIS A 54 9.44 -1.05 -3.01
CA HIS A 54 10.20 -2.29 -3.10
C HIS A 54 10.62 -2.77 -1.70
N THR A 55 10.61 -4.08 -1.51
CA THR A 55 11.13 -4.74 -0.31
C THR A 55 12.44 -5.47 -0.65
N GLU A 56 13.14 -5.95 0.38
CA GLU A 56 14.44 -6.63 0.25
C GLU A 56 14.37 -7.95 -0.54
N ASN A 57 13.18 -8.54 -0.73
CA ASN A 57 13.01 -9.86 -1.35
C ASN A 57 12.64 -9.83 -2.84
N ASN A 58 12.90 -8.72 -3.54
CA ASN A 58 12.43 -8.50 -4.90
C ASN A 58 10.90 -8.54 -5.01
N THR A 59 10.21 -8.30 -3.89
CA THR A 59 8.78 -8.03 -3.86
C THR A 59 8.56 -6.52 -3.82
N LEU A 60 7.37 -6.09 -4.20
CA LEU A 60 6.93 -4.70 -4.05
C LEU A 60 5.51 -4.67 -3.52
N THR A 61 5.14 -3.59 -2.84
CA THR A 61 3.75 -3.27 -2.54
C THR A 61 3.26 -2.15 -3.43
N VAL A 62 2.01 -2.23 -3.89
CA VAL A 62 1.37 -1.20 -4.71
C VAL A 62 -0.11 -1.09 -4.39
N LEU A 63 -0.60 0.14 -4.27
CA LEU A 63 -2.02 0.44 -4.11
C LEU A 63 -2.69 0.50 -5.48
N THR A 64 -3.82 -0.17 -5.60
CA THR A 64 -4.66 -0.20 -6.80
C THR A 64 -6.05 0.28 -6.48
N LYS A 65 -6.76 0.75 -7.51
CA LYS A 65 -8.14 1.18 -7.43
C LYS A 65 -8.92 0.66 -8.63
N THR A 66 -10.02 0.00 -8.34
CA THR A 66 -11.05 -0.45 -9.28
C THR A 66 -12.36 0.29 -8.98
N GLN A 67 -13.42 0.01 -9.76
CA GLN A 67 -14.77 0.43 -9.39
C GLN A 67 -15.23 -0.21 -8.07
N SER A 68 -14.79 -1.43 -7.75
CA SER A 68 -15.20 -2.17 -6.56
C SER A 68 -14.50 -1.73 -5.27
N GLY A 69 -13.39 -0.99 -5.37
CA GLY A 69 -12.68 -0.46 -4.21
C GLY A 69 -11.18 -0.29 -4.43
N GLN A 70 -10.47 -0.04 -3.33
CA GLN A 70 -9.01 0.01 -3.30
C GLN A 70 -8.43 -1.27 -2.72
N TYR A 71 -7.28 -1.68 -3.25
CA TYR A 71 -6.61 -2.92 -2.87
C TYR A 71 -5.11 -2.69 -2.77
N LEU A 72 -4.49 -3.18 -1.69
CA LEU A 72 -3.04 -3.18 -1.53
C LEU A 72 -2.50 -4.54 -1.98
N TYR A 73 -1.75 -4.54 -3.07
CA TYR A 73 -1.07 -5.73 -3.57
C TYR A 73 0.33 -5.81 -2.99
N GLU A 74 0.77 -7.03 -2.70
CA GLU A 74 2.19 -7.35 -2.70
C GLU A 74 2.48 -8.26 -3.90
N MET A 75 3.48 -7.90 -4.69
CA MET A 75 3.86 -8.61 -5.91
C MET A 75 5.28 -9.12 -5.79
N ASP A 76 5.48 -10.40 -6.11
CA ASP A 76 6.79 -11.01 -6.28
C ASP A 76 7.15 -10.97 -7.77
N CYS A 77 7.99 -10.00 -8.12
CA CYS A 77 8.40 -9.76 -9.50
C CYS A 77 9.29 -10.89 -10.05
N LYS A 78 9.95 -11.67 -9.18
CA LYS A 78 10.82 -12.77 -9.61
C LYS A 78 10.00 -14.01 -9.98
N ASN A 79 9.02 -14.34 -9.14
CA ASN A 79 8.23 -15.56 -9.29
C ASN A 79 6.89 -15.34 -10.01
N LYS A 80 6.58 -14.10 -10.42
CA LYS A 80 5.33 -13.70 -11.08
C LYS A 80 4.10 -14.11 -10.26
N LYS A 81 4.12 -13.76 -8.98
CA LYS A 81 3.04 -14.01 -8.02
C LYS A 81 2.59 -12.72 -7.37
N ALA A 82 1.36 -12.71 -6.87
CA ALA A 82 0.85 -11.62 -6.06
C ALA A 82 0.04 -12.15 -4.87
N ARG A 83 -0.17 -11.29 -3.88
CA ARG A 83 -1.14 -11.50 -2.81
C ARG A 83 -1.82 -10.17 -2.47
N LEU A 84 -3.05 -10.26 -1.98
CA LEU A 84 -3.79 -9.11 -1.49
C LEU A 84 -3.50 -8.92 0.00
N LEU A 85 -2.90 -7.77 0.34
CA LEU A 85 -2.67 -7.38 1.72
C LEU A 85 -3.90 -6.75 2.36
N GLU A 86 -4.58 -5.90 1.59
CA GLU A 86 -5.77 -5.14 2.01
C GLU A 86 -6.76 -5.03 0.84
N GLY A 87 -8.05 -4.89 1.16
CA GLY A 87 -9.15 -4.81 0.19
C GLY A 87 -10.21 -5.91 0.39
N ALA A 88 -11.28 -5.85 -0.40
CA ALA A 88 -12.36 -6.82 -0.32
C ALA A 88 -11.85 -8.23 -0.68
N GLY A 89 -12.03 -9.20 0.21
CA GLY A 89 -11.54 -10.56 0.01
C GLY A 89 -10.02 -10.74 0.20
N ALA A 90 -9.32 -9.75 0.76
CA ALA A 90 -7.89 -9.86 1.03
C ALA A 90 -7.57 -11.01 1.99
N SER A 91 -6.56 -11.80 1.63
CA SER A 91 -5.98 -12.84 2.47
C SER A 91 -4.47 -12.75 2.40
N GLN A 92 -3.87 -12.15 3.44
CA GLN A 92 -2.43 -11.86 3.50
C GLN A 92 -1.55 -13.10 3.42
N SER A 93 -2.08 -14.31 3.67
CA SER A 93 -1.33 -15.55 3.65
C SER A 93 -1.32 -16.27 2.30
N VAL A 94 -2.12 -15.85 1.32
CA VAL A 94 -2.32 -16.60 0.08
C VAL A 94 -1.70 -15.90 -1.11
N TRP A 95 -0.62 -16.50 -1.63
CA TRP A 95 -0.03 -16.11 -2.92
C TRP A 95 -0.76 -16.80 -4.08
N PHE A 96 -1.06 -16.05 -5.12
CA PHE A 96 -1.61 -16.56 -6.37
C PHE A 96 -0.69 -16.22 -7.55
N ASN A 97 -0.78 -17.03 -8.60
CA ASN A 97 -0.01 -16.82 -9.83
C ASN A 97 -0.69 -15.75 -10.69
N ILE A 98 0.10 -14.86 -11.30
CA ILE A 98 -0.40 -13.84 -12.22
C ILE A 98 -0.51 -14.45 -13.61
N THR A 99 -1.72 -14.81 -14.03
CA THR A 99 -1.97 -15.54 -15.28
C THR A 99 -2.60 -14.70 -16.40
N GLY A 100 -3.04 -13.48 -16.11
CA GLY A 100 -3.68 -12.61 -17.10
C GLY A 100 -4.46 -11.46 -16.48
N GLY A 101 -5.20 -10.73 -17.31
CA GLY A 101 -6.15 -9.69 -16.88
C GLY A 101 -5.48 -8.48 -16.24
N GLU A 102 -6.19 -7.85 -15.31
CA GLU A 102 -5.75 -6.64 -14.58
C GLU A 102 -4.44 -6.87 -13.83
N ASP A 103 -4.28 -8.03 -13.18
CA ASP A 103 -3.05 -8.39 -12.46
C ASP A 103 -1.81 -8.45 -13.38
N GLU A 104 -1.98 -8.91 -14.62
CA GLU A 104 -0.89 -8.94 -15.59
C GLU A 104 -0.53 -7.54 -16.09
N LEU A 105 -1.53 -6.67 -16.28
CA LEU A 105 -1.30 -5.27 -16.64
C LEU A 105 -0.54 -4.55 -15.52
N LEU A 106 -0.96 -4.76 -14.27
CA LEU A 106 -0.27 -4.22 -13.10
C LEU A 106 1.17 -4.72 -13.04
N TYR A 107 1.38 -6.04 -13.14
CA TYR A 107 2.70 -6.65 -13.11
C TYR A 107 3.65 -6.01 -14.12
N LYS A 108 3.22 -5.87 -15.38
CA LYS A 108 4.04 -5.26 -16.44
C LYS A 108 4.35 -3.79 -16.18
N ALA A 109 3.50 -3.09 -15.42
CA ALA A 109 3.70 -1.69 -15.09
C ALA A 109 4.66 -1.46 -13.93
N VAL A 110 4.70 -2.37 -12.93
CA VAL A 110 5.46 -2.15 -11.68
C VAL A 110 6.64 -3.09 -11.48
N CYS A 111 6.69 -4.23 -12.18
CA CYS A 111 7.82 -5.16 -12.15
C CYS A 111 8.67 -5.01 -13.42
N PRO A 112 9.81 -4.27 -13.38
CA PRO A 112 10.72 -4.11 -14.51
C PRO A 112 11.53 -5.38 -14.83
#